data_AF-A0AAE8NEY9-F1
#
_entry.id   AF-A0AAE8NEY9-F1
#
_cell.length_a   1.000
_cell.length_b   1.000
_cell.length_c   1.000
_cell.angle_alpha   90.00
_cell.angle_beta   90.00
_cell.angle_gamma   90.00
#
_symmetry.space_group_name_H-M   'P 1'
#
loop_
_entity.id
_entity.type
_entity.pdbx_description
1 polymer ?
#
loop_
_entity_poly.entity_id
_entity_poly.type
_entity_poly.pdbx_seq_one_letter_code
_entity_poly.pdbx_strand_id
1 'polypeptide(L)'
;MRANELRLTAVGANVQGFVGPAAETVDAMIKAVPFGALVLAYIDPYNLEHLSFSIIERLSKLQHVDFAIHFSLMDLTRNIDMELDPQRDRFDHALPGWRSRVPTDELAKSSLPGWFFNAWCDAMRDLGFKVSGQMPHITDGKGRTIYRLVFLSRHELPDRIWGDIARSRNLDLFST
;
A
#
# COMPACT_ATOMS: atom_id res chain seq x y z
N MET A 1 -14.85 -13.16 3.82
CA MET A 1 -14.80 -13.12 2.35
C MET A 1 -16.19 -13.14 1.70
N ARG A 2 -17.05 -14.14 2.03
CA ARG A 2 -18.40 -14.29 1.45
C ARG A 2 -19.30 -13.04 1.56
N ALA A 3 -19.18 -12.26 2.64
CA ALA A 3 -19.98 -11.04 2.80
C ALA A 3 -19.64 -9.93 1.79
N ASN A 4 -18.37 -9.75 1.42
CA ASN A 4 -17.97 -8.71 0.46
C ASN A 4 -18.40 -9.09 -0.96
N GLU A 5 -18.20 -10.37 -1.33
CA GLU A 5 -18.66 -10.91 -2.61
C GLU A 5 -20.18 -10.74 -2.75
N LEU A 6 -20.95 -11.15 -1.74
CA LEU A 6 -22.42 -10.96 -1.77
C LEU A 6 -22.83 -9.49 -1.92
N ARG A 7 -22.15 -8.57 -1.22
CA ARG A 7 -22.43 -7.13 -1.32
C ARG A 7 -22.13 -6.56 -2.70
N LEU A 8 -21.02 -6.98 -3.31
CA LEU A 8 -20.62 -6.52 -4.65
C LEU A 8 -21.53 -7.13 -5.73
N THR A 9 -21.84 -8.41 -5.63
CA THR A 9 -22.78 -9.08 -6.54
C THR A 9 -24.18 -8.48 -6.45
N ALA A 10 -24.64 -8.11 -5.25
CA ALA A 10 -25.95 -7.46 -5.06
C ALA A 10 -26.07 -6.10 -5.77
N VAL A 11 -24.95 -5.42 -6.06
CA VAL A 11 -24.93 -4.18 -6.85
C VAL A 11 -24.58 -4.40 -8.32
N GLY A 12 -24.57 -5.66 -8.78
CA GLY A 12 -24.33 -6.03 -10.18
C GLY A 12 -22.86 -5.99 -10.61
N ALA A 13 -21.91 -5.91 -9.67
CA ALA A 13 -20.49 -6.02 -10.02
C ALA A 13 -20.15 -7.45 -10.47
N ASN A 14 -19.24 -7.56 -11.45
CA ASN A 14 -18.61 -8.82 -11.80
C ASN A 14 -17.53 -9.15 -10.76
N VAL A 15 -17.73 -10.21 -9.98
CA VAL A 15 -16.88 -10.54 -8.84
C VAL A 15 -16.31 -11.93 -8.97
N GLN A 16 -15.01 -12.05 -8.71
CA GLN A 16 -14.33 -13.34 -8.53
C GLN A 16 -13.56 -13.31 -7.22
N GLY A 17 -13.92 -14.19 -6.30
CA GLY A 17 -13.26 -14.33 -5.00
C GLY A 17 -12.06 -15.27 -5.04
N PHE A 18 -10.97 -14.90 -4.36
CA PHE A 18 -9.80 -15.75 -4.16
C PHE A 18 -9.53 -15.90 -2.66
N VAL A 19 -9.85 -17.09 -2.13
CA VAL A 19 -9.81 -17.35 -0.68
C VAL A 19 -8.43 -17.84 -0.23
N GLY A 20 -7.78 -17.09 0.65
CA GLY A 20 -6.52 -17.47 1.27
C GLY A 20 -5.64 -16.25 1.60
N PRO A 21 -4.43 -16.48 2.13
CA PRO A 21 -3.42 -15.44 2.28
C PRO A 21 -3.14 -14.75 0.94
N ALA A 22 -3.11 -13.42 0.93
CA ALA A 22 -2.94 -12.65 -0.32
C ALA A 22 -1.64 -13.00 -1.07
N ALA A 23 -0.56 -13.30 -0.34
CA ALA A 23 0.73 -13.71 -0.93
C ALA A 23 0.66 -15.06 -1.67
N GLU A 24 -0.32 -15.91 -1.35
CA GLU A 24 -0.55 -17.21 -1.98
C GLU A 24 -1.55 -17.10 -3.14
N THR A 25 -2.52 -16.18 -3.05
CA THR A 25 -3.60 -16.06 -4.04
C THR A 25 -3.32 -15.06 -5.16
N VAL A 26 -2.35 -14.16 -4.99
CA VAL A 26 -2.04 -13.08 -5.94
C VAL A 26 -1.77 -13.57 -7.37
N ASP A 27 -1.09 -14.70 -7.55
CA ASP A 27 -0.78 -15.22 -8.90
C ASP A 27 -2.03 -15.73 -9.61
N ALA A 28 -3.00 -16.29 -8.87
CA ALA A 28 -4.29 -16.67 -9.41
C ALA A 28 -5.14 -15.44 -9.76
N MET A 29 -5.09 -14.39 -8.92
CA MET A 29 -5.75 -13.11 -9.20
C MET A 29 -5.21 -12.47 -10.48
N ILE A 30 -3.88 -12.39 -10.64
CA ILE A 30 -3.24 -11.81 -11.83
C ILE A 30 -3.67 -12.55 -13.10
N LYS A 31 -3.73 -13.88 -13.08
CA LYS A 31 -4.16 -14.69 -14.24
C LYS A 31 -5.61 -14.44 -14.66
N ALA A 32 -6.46 -14.00 -13.74
CA ALA A 32 -7.85 -13.69 -14.03
C ALA A 32 -8.05 -12.27 -14.60
N VAL A 33 -7.03 -11.40 -14.51
CA VAL A 33 -7.08 -10.07 -15.10
C VAL A 33 -7.01 -10.17 -16.62
N PRO A 34 -7.98 -9.62 -17.37
CA PRO A 34 -7.92 -9.59 -18.82
C PRO A 34 -6.68 -8.84 -19.33
N PHE A 35 -6.09 -9.32 -20.41
CA PHE A 35 -4.97 -8.65 -21.06
C PHE A 35 -5.36 -7.22 -21.48
N GLY A 36 -4.49 -6.24 -21.20
CA GLY A 36 -4.73 -4.83 -21.52
C GLY A 36 -5.74 -4.12 -20.61
N ALA A 37 -6.27 -4.77 -19.57
CA ALA A 37 -7.17 -4.11 -18.62
C ALA A 37 -6.45 -2.99 -17.83
N LEU A 38 -7.17 -1.91 -17.57
CA LEU A 38 -6.77 -0.89 -16.60
C LEU A 38 -7.12 -1.39 -15.19
N VAL A 39 -6.11 -1.55 -14.35
CA VAL A 39 -6.24 -2.17 -13.02
C VAL A 39 -5.95 -1.15 -11.93
N LEU A 40 -6.82 -1.09 -10.93
CA LEU A 40 -6.53 -0.46 -9.66
C LEU A 40 -6.39 -1.54 -8.58
N ALA A 41 -5.18 -1.70 -8.05
CA ALA A 41 -4.91 -2.57 -6.92
C ALA A 41 -5.06 -1.81 -5.60
N TYR A 42 -6.14 -2.08 -4.87
CA TYR A 42 -6.33 -1.56 -3.51
C TYR A 42 -5.78 -2.58 -2.49
N ILE A 43 -4.76 -2.18 -1.73
CA ILE A 43 -4.09 -3.04 -0.75
C ILE A 43 -4.30 -2.44 0.63
N ASP A 44 -5.06 -3.15 1.47
CA ASP A 44 -5.50 -2.70 2.79
C ASP A 44 -5.14 -3.74 3.87
N PRO A 45 -3.85 -3.84 4.25
CA PRO A 45 -3.43 -4.79 5.26
C PRO A 45 -3.75 -4.26 6.66
N TYR A 46 -3.97 -5.17 7.61
CA TYR A 46 -4.28 -4.80 9.00
C TYR A 46 -3.13 -4.06 9.69
N ASN A 47 -1.88 -4.38 9.33
CA ASN A 47 -0.66 -3.83 9.90
C ASN A 47 0.47 -3.90 8.85
N LEU A 48 1.67 -3.43 9.20
CA LEU A 48 2.78 -3.37 8.24
C LEU A 48 3.35 -4.76 7.91
N GLU A 49 3.28 -5.70 8.84
CA GLU A 49 3.68 -7.11 8.64
C GLU A 49 2.96 -7.79 7.47
N HIS A 50 1.68 -7.44 7.27
CA HIS A 50 0.88 -7.99 6.18
C HIS A 50 0.97 -7.18 4.87
N LEU A 51 1.66 -6.03 4.87
CA LEU A 51 1.95 -5.29 3.64
C LEU A 51 3.12 -5.94 2.92
N SER A 52 2.92 -7.09 2.26
CA SER A 52 4.02 -7.79 1.61
C SER A 52 4.49 -7.09 0.33
N PHE A 53 5.78 -6.75 0.26
CA PHE A 53 6.42 -6.25 -0.95
C PHE A 53 6.28 -7.23 -2.12
N SER A 54 6.34 -8.54 -1.85
CA SER A 54 6.20 -9.56 -2.88
C SER A 54 4.85 -9.52 -3.62
N ILE A 55 3.77 -9.13 -2.93
CA ILE A 55 2.45 -8.96 -3.54
C ILE A 55 2.49 -7.79 -4.53
N ILE A 56 3.08 -6.67 -4.11
CA ILE A 56 3.22 -5.46 -4.95
C ILE A 56 4.09 -5.77 -6.17
N GLU A 57 5.22 -6.44 -5.97
CA GLU A 57 6.13 -6.85 -7.04
C GLU A 57 5.42 -7.74 -8.08
N ARG A 58 4.65 -8.74 -7.63
CA ARG A 58 3.89 -9.61 -8.54
C ARG A 58 2.80 -8.84 -9.29
N LEU A 59 2.02 -8.01 -8.60
CA LEU A 59 0.99 -7.18 -9.22
C LEU A 59 1.58 -6.16 -10.21
N SER A 60 2.78 -5.64 -9.95
CA SER A 60 3.48 -4.67 -10.81
C SER A 60 3.81 -5.18 -12.21
N LYS A 61 3.70 -6.51 -12.43
CA LYS A 61 3.87 -7.17 -13.72
C LYS A 61 2.65 -7.01 -14.64
N LEU A 62 1.51 -6.57 -14.11
CA LEU A 62 0.34 -6.19 -14.92
C LEU A 62 0.69 -4.96 -15.78
N GLN A 63 0.22 -4.94 -17.03
CA GLN A 63 0.60 -3.92 -18.02
C GLN A 63 0.18 -2.50 -17.59
N HIS A 64 -1.04 -2.38 -17.06
CA HIS A 64 -1.63 -1.12 -16.65
C HIS A 64 -2.20 -1.28 -15.24
N VAL A 65 -1.37 -1.05 -14.23
CA VAL A 65 -1.78 -1.11 -12.82
C VAL A 65 -1.37 0.16 -12.09
N ASP A 66 -2.32 0.71 -11.34
CA ASP A 66 -2.10 1.72 -10.31
C ASP A 66 -2.40 1.10 -8.95
N PHE A 67 -1.79 1.62 -7.88
CA PHE A 67 -1.99 1.11 -6.53
C PHE A 67 -2.52 2.19 -5.61
N ALA A 68 -3.47 1.82 -4.75
CA ALA A 68 -3.83 2.56 -3.55
C ALA A 68 -3.52 1.67 -2.33
N ILE A 69 -2.52 2.06 -1.55
CA ILE A 69 -1.94 1.23 -0.49
C ILE A 69 -2.13 1.91 0.85
N HIS A 70 -2.76 1.20 1.78
CA HIS A 70 -2.75 1.57 3.19
C HIS A 70 -1.39 1.23 3.80
N PHE A 71 -0.61 2.26 4.11
CA PHE A 71 0.65 2.13 4.84
C PHE A 71 0.45 2.48 6.33
N SER A 72 0.58 1.48 7.21
CA SER A 72 0.32 1.63 8.65
C SER A 72 1.46 2.37 9.39
N LEU A 73 1.35 3.69 9.47
CA LEU A 73 2.28 4.54 10.23
C LEU A 73 2.25 4.26 11.73
N MET A 74 1.07 3.90 12.24
CA MET A 74 0.88 3.60 13.65
C MET A 74 1.63 2.32 14.07
N ASP A 75 1.58 1.27 13.26
CA ASP A 75 2.34 0.04 13.51
C ASP A 75 3.85 0.30 13.38
N LEU A 76 4.26 1.01 12.33
CA LEU A 76 5.65 1.40 12.09
C LEU A 76 6.26 2.14 13.29
N THR A 77 5.63 3.24 13.71
CA THR A 77 6.16 4.11 14.77
C THR A 77 6.20 3.44 16.14
N ARG A 78 5.32 2.47 16.41
CA ARG A 78 5.32 1.73 17.68
C ARG A 78 6.34 0.62 17.76
N ASN A 79 6.64 -0.02 16.62
CA ASN A 79 7.36 -1.29 16.60
C ASN A 79 8.74 -1.22 15.95
N ILE A 80 9.07 -0.19 15.16
CA ILE A 80 10.32 -0.19 14.36
C ILE A 80 11.59 -0.34 15.20
N ASP A 81 11.63 0.21 16.41
CA ASP A 81 12.77 0.07 17.31
C ASP A 81 12.98 -1.39 17.74
N MET A 82 11.89 -2.10 18.04
CA MET A 82 11.95 -3.52 18.37
C MET A 82 12.30 -4.35 17.15
N GLU A 83 11.79 -3.96 15.99
CA GLU A 83 12.10 -4.59 14.71
C GLU A 83 13.55 -4.36 14.27
N LEU A 84 14.44 -3.69 15.02
CA LEU A 84 15.89 -3.76 14.76
C LEU A 84 16.49 -5.09 15.22
N ASP A 85 15.82 -5.82 16.11
CA ASP A 85 16.22 -7.16 16.54
C ASP A 85 16.16 -8.15 15.36
N PRO A 86 17.28 -8.82 14.98
CA PRO A 86 17.30 -9.81 13.91
C PRO A 86 16.39 -11.03 14.14
N GLN A 87 15.95 -11.28 15.38
CA GLN A 87 14.99 -12.35 15.68
C GLN A 87 13.56 -12.00 15.28
N ARG A 88 13.29 -10.76 14.91
CA ARG A 88 12.00 -10.29 14.39
C ARG A 88 12.11 -10.08 12.89
N ASP A 89 11.06 -10.39 12.15
CA ASP A 89 11.05 -10.30 10.68
C ASP A 89 9.82 -9.59 10.12
N ARG A 90 8.94 -9.07 10.98
CA ARG A 90 7.64 -8.51 10.58
C ARG A 90 7.78 -7.45 9.49
N PHE A 91 8.72 -6.51 9.64
CA PHE A 91 8.91 -5.43 8.67
C PHE A 91 9.75 -5.80 7.45
N ASP A 92 10.42 -6.95 7.49
CA ASP A 92 11.16 -7.46 6.32
C ASP A 92 10.20 -7.87 5.20
N HIS A 93 8.97 -8.29 5.54
CA HIS A 93 7.92 -8.53 4.54
C HIS A 93 7.55 -7.27 3.76
N ALA A 94 7.55 -6.10 4.40
CA ALA A 94 7.21 -4.82 3.78
C ALA A 94 8.37 -4.21 3.00
N LEU A 95 9.59 -4.40 3.49
CA LEU A 95 10.79 -3.90 2.82
C LEU A 95 11.96 -4.88 3.05
N PRO A 96 12.12 -5.89 2.18
CA PRO A 96 13.13 -6.93 2.38
C PRO A 96 14.56 -6.37 2.53
N GLY A 97 15.27 -6.86 3.55
CA GLY A 97 16.67 -6.50 3.83
C GLY A 97 16.88 -5.09 4.40
N TRP A 98 15.82 -4.38 4.81
CA TRP A 98 15.91 -2.96 5.20
C TRP A 98 16.93 -2.67 6.29
N ARG A 99 17.07 -3.55 7.28
CA ARG A 99 17.98 -3.35 8.43
C ARG A 99 19.41 -3.09 8.01
N SER A 100 19.88 -3.85 7.02
CA SER A 100 21.24 -3.73 6.48
C SER A 100 21.52 -2.38 5.80
N ARG A 101 20.46 -1.64 5.45
CA ARG A 101 20.53 -0.34 4.78
C ARG A 101 20.40 0.85 5.74
N VAL A 102 20.08 0.60 7.02
CA VAL A 102 19.92 1.67 8.01
C VAL A 102 21.29 2.28 8.30
N PRO A 103 21.48 3.60 8.12
CA PRO A 103 22.73 4.27 8.49
C PRO A 103 22.79 4.47 10.00
N THR A 104 23.15 3.42 10.74
CA THR A 104 23.07 3.35 12.21
C THR A 104 23.93 4.39 12.93
N ASP A 105 24.99 4.87 12.29
CA ASP A 105 25.94 5.81 12.88
C ASP A 105 25.50 7.28 12.75
N GLU A 106 24.57 7.56 11.82
CA GLU A 106 24.15 8.92 11.46
C GLU A 106 22.67 9.18 11.80
N LEU A 107 21.84 8.13 11.83
CA LEU A 107 20.40 8.26 11.99
C LEU A 107 19.99 8.27 13.46
N ALA A 108 19.43 9.38 13.91
CA ALA A 108 18.74 9.42 15.19
C ALA A 108 17.55 8.44 15.20
N LYS A 109 17.36 7.69 16.29
CA LYS A 109 16.25 6.70 16.42
C LYS A 109 14.87 7.29 16.10
N SER A 110 14.61 8.53 16.50
CA SER A 110 13.35 9.25 16.20
C SER A 110 13.11 9.45 14.70
N SER A 111 14.14 9.39 13.87
CA SER A 111 14.08 9.53 12.42
C SER A 111 13.89 8.20 11.69
N LEU A 112 14.01 7.06 12.38
CA LEU A 112 13.94 5.73 11.81
C LEU A 112 12.60 5.41 11.11
N PRO A 113 11.42 5.77 11.65
CA PRO A 113 10.16 5.61 10.93
C PRO A 113 10.13 6.38 9.60
N GLY A 114 10.62 7.63 9.61
CA GLY A 114 10.67 8.46 8.41
C GLY A 114 11.61 7.89 7.35
N TRP A 115 12.78 7.43 7.77
CA TRP A 115 13.73 6.74 6.90
C TRP A 115 13.13 5.48 6.28
N PHE A 116 12.46 4.63 7.08
CA PHE A 116 11.87 3.38 6.58
C PHE A 116 10.80 3.66 5.53
N PHE A 117 9.91 4.63 5.80
CA PHE A 117 8.87 5.02 4.85
C PHE A 117 9.46 5.53 3.53
N ASN A 118 10.52 6.33 3.59
CA ASN A 118 11.20 6.82 2.38
C ASN A 118 11.87 5.68 1.61
N ALA A 119 12.59 4.79 2.29
CA ALA A 119 13.21 3.63 1.67
C ALA A 119 12.18 2.69 1.03
N TRP A 120 11.00 2.54 1.64
CA TRP A 120 9.88 1.81 1.05
C TRP A 120 9.35 2.51 -0.21
N CYS A 121 9.22 3.84 -0.19
CA CYS A 121 8.85 4.62 -1.38
C CYS A 121 9.91 4.48 -2.50
N ASP A 122 11.19 4.44 -2.17
CA ASP A 122 12.27 4.23 -3.14
C ASP A 122 12.16 2.83 -3.77
N ALA A 123 11.86 1.79 -2.98
CA ALA A 123 11.59 0.47 -3.52
C ALA A 123 10.39 0.45 -4.50
N MET A 124 9.36 1.28 -4.26
CA MET A 124 8.26 1.45 -5.22
C MET A 124 8.72 2.16 -6.50
N ARG A 125 9.64 3.14 -6.40
CA ARG A 125 10.23 3.83 -7.55
C ARG A 125 11.11 2.89 -8.38
N ASP A 126 11.83 1.98 -7.74
CA ASP A 126 12.64 0.96 -8.41
C ASP A 126 11.78 -0.03 -9.22
N LEU A 127 10.53 -0.25 -8.81
CA LEU A 127 9.51 -0.99 -9.61
C LEU A 127 8.91 -0.16 -10.76
N GLY A 128 9.42 1.07 -10.98
CA GLY A 128 9.02 1.97 -12.06
C GLY A 128 7.78 2.82 -11.75
N PHE A 129 7.36 2.93 -10.49
CA PHE A 129 6.21 3.76 -10.12
C PHE A 129 6.62 5.17 -9.69
N LYS A 130 5.78 6.13 -10.06
CA LYS A 130 5.70 7.41 -9.37
C LYS A 130 4.92 7.22 -8.07
N VAL A 131 5.51 7.64 -6.98
CA VAL A 131 4.83 7.77 -5.68
C VAL A 131 4.20 9.16 -5.61
N SER A 132 2.88 9.24 -5.45
CA SER A 132 2.15 10.51 -5.36
C SER A 132 2.63 11.35 -4.17
N GLY A 133 2.77 12.66 -4.37
CA GLY A 133 3.04 13.60 -3.28
C GLY A 133 1.84 13.85 -2.35
N GLN A 134 0.62 13.58 -2.83
CA GLN A 134 -0.60 13.67 -2.02
C GLN A 134 -0.85 12.34 -1.33
N MET A 135 -0.64 12.32 -0.01
CA MET A 135 -0.73 11.12 0.82
C MET A 135 -1.57 11.40 2.07
N PRO A 136 -2.91 11.36 1.97
CA PRO A 136 -3.78 11.75 3.06
C PRO A 136 -3.54 10.87 4.29
N HIS A 137 -3.58 11.50 5.47
CA HIS A 137 -3.52 10.81 6.75
C HIS A 137 -4.92 10.46 7.19
N ILE A 138 -5.14 9.18 7.45
CA ILE A 138 -6.37 8.70 8.05
C ILE A 138 -6.17 8.60 9.56
N THR A 139 -7.07 9.22 10.30
CA THR A 139 -6.99 9.33 11.76
C THR A 139 -8.10 8.54 12.44
N ASP A 140 -7.89 8.19 13.70
CA ASP A 140 -8.88 7.51 14.57
C ASP A 140 -10.06 8.40 15.03
N GLY A 141 -10.21 9.60 14.47
CA GLY A 141 -11.17 10.62 14.91
C GLY A 141 -10.71 11.40 16.15
N LYS A 142 -9.61 11.00 16.81
CA LYS A 142 -8.98 11.70 17.94
C LYS A 142 -7.66 12.39 17.53
N GLY A 143 -7.43 12.52 16.23
CA GLY A 143 -6.26 13.20 15.65
C GLY A 143 -5.01 12.33 15.57
N ARG A 144 -5.04 11.06 15.98
CA ARG A 144 -3.89 10.15 15.82
C ARG A 144 -3.94 9.53 14.43
N THR A 145 -2.89 9.71 13.64
CA THR A 145 -2.78 9.05 12.34
C THR A 145 -2.65 7.55 12.54
N ILE A 146 -3.62 6.81 12.02
CA ILE A 146 -3.58 5.35 11.92
C ILE A 146 -2.70 4.99 10.73
N TYR A 147 -2.99 5.59 9.59
CA TYR A 147 -2.29 5.26 8.36
C TYR A 147 -2.21 6.40 7.37
N ARG A 148 -1.35 6.18 6.39
CA ARG A 148 -1.18 7.01 5.23
C ARG A 148 -1.63 6.23 4.00
N LEU A 149 -2.51 6.82 3.21
CA LEU A 149 -2.90 6.24 1.93
C LEU A 149 -1.88 6.66 0.87
N VAL A 150 -1.13 5.71 0.34
CA VAL A 150 -0.11 5.95 -0.68
C VAL A 150 -0.65 5.53 -2.04
N PHE A 151 -0.52 6.42 -3.03
CA PHE A 151 -0.91 6.14 -4.39
C PHE A 151 0.33 5.98 -5.28
N LEU A 152 0.34 4.92 -6.08
CA LEU A 152 1.41 4.59 -7.03
C LEU A 152 0.82 4.53 -8.43
N SER A 153 1.49 5.16 -9.39
CA SER A 153 1.09 5.09 -10.80
C SER A 153 2.29 5.18 -11.72
N ARG A 154 2.15 4.69 -12.95
CA ARG A 154 3.18 4.87 -14.00
C ARG A 154 2.86 6.01 -14.97
N HIS A 155 1.58 6.37 -15.05
CA HIS A 155 1.08 7.37 -15.99
C HIS A 155 0.73 8.68 -15.27
N GLU A 156 0.90 9.82 -15.93
CA GLU A 156 0.65 11.13 -15.32
C GLU A 156 -0.83 11.39 -15.00
N LEU A 157 -1.75 10.82 -15.79
CA LEU A 157 -3.18 11.02 -15.63
C LEU A 157 -3.71 10.50 -14.27
N PRO A 158 -3.49 9.23 -13.88
CA PRO A 158 -3.89 8.76 -12.55
C PRO A 158 -3.29 9.58 -11.40
N ASP A 159 -2.01 9.96 -11.46
CA ASP A 159 -1.38 10.81 -10.44
C ASP A 159 -2.04 12.18 -10.33
N ARG A 160 -2.43 12.79 -11.45
CA ARG A 160 -3.17 14.06 -11.47
C ARG A 160 -4.56 13.92 -10.85
N ILE A 161 -5.32 12.91 -11.27
CA ILE A 161 -6.66 12.61 -10.72
C ILE A 161 -6.57 12.40 -9.22
N TRP A 162 -5.61 11.59 -8.78
CA TRP A 162 -5.36 11.36 -7.36
C TRP A 162 -5.00 12.66 -6.65
N GLY A 163 -4.11 13.46 -7.22
CA GLY A 163 -3.70 14.74 -6.67
C GLY A 163 -4.86 15.71 -6.49
N ASP A 164 -5.85 15.71 -7.38
CA ASP A 164 -7.04 16.54 -7.27
C ASP A 164 -7.99 16.05 -6.16
N ILE A 165 -8.19 14.73 -6.06
CA ILE A 165 -9.11 14.14 -5.08
C ILE A 165 -8.53 14.17 -3.67
N ALA A 166 -7.25 13.81 -3.51
CA ALA A 166 -6.60 13.68 -2.21
C ALA A 166 -6.24 15.03 -1.57
N ARG A 167 -6.23 16.13 -2.34
CA ARG A 167 -6.02 17.48 -1.83
C ARG A 167 -7.14 17.96 -0.91
N SER A 168 -8.36 17.43 -1.08
CA SER A 168 -9.57 17.91 -0.40
C SER A 168 -10.05 16.92 0.66
N ARG A 169 -10.40 17.42 1.86
CA ARG A 169 -11.05 16.61 2.91
C ARG A 169 -12.51 16.22 2.59
N ASN A 170 -13.12 16.79 1.57
CA ASN A 170 -14.51 16.58 1.18
C ASN A 170 -14.67 16.86 -0.32
N LEU A 171 -14.58 15.85 -1.18
CA LEU A 171 -15.30 15.90 -2.44
C LEU A 171 -16.49 14.96 -2.29
N ASP A 172 -17.66 15.55 -2.08
CA ASP A 172 -18.91 14.83 -2.09
C ASP A 172 -19.17 14.37 -3.53
N LEU A 173 -19.01 13.07 -3.78
CA LEU A 173 -19.13 12.43 -5.10
C LEU A 173 -20.54 12.60 -5.71
N PHE A 174 -21.51 13.10 -4.94
CA PHE A 174 -22.90 13.31 -5.34
C PHE A 174 -23.47 14.66 -4.90
N SER A 175 -22.68 15.73 -4.93
CA SER A 175 -23.25 17.07 -4.80
C SER A 175 -24.00 17.46 -6.09
N THR A 176 -25.33 17.28 -6.06
CA THR A 176 -26.30 17.85 -7.01
C THR A 176 -26.71 19.25 -6.57
#